data_AF-A0AAW5URQ8-F1
#
_entry.id   AF-A0AAW5URQ8-F1
#
_cell.length_a   1.000
_cell.length_b   1.000
_cell.length_c   1.000
_cell.angle_alpha   90.00
_cell.angle_beta   90.00
_cell.angle_gamma   90.00
#
_symmetry.space_group_name_H-M   'P 1'
#
loop_
_entity.id
_entity.type
_entity.pdbx_description
1 polymer ?
#
loop_
_entity_poly.entity_id
_entity_poly.type
_entity_poly.pdbx_seq_one_letter_code
_entity_poly.pdbx_strand_id
1 'polypeptide(L)'
;MLFSGGKDSIVITYLAYKAFYPAKIPFPLLHIDTGHNFEETIQYRDELAKKLGAELIVGSVQESIDKGRVKEETGYYASRNKLQTTTLLDTLEEYKFDAAIGGARRDEEKARAKERFFSHRDEFGQWNPNYLHRTHGIKSNNRSGYHRRDCFYTRY
;
A
#
# COMPACT_ATOMS: atom_id res chain seq x y z
N MET A 1 5.48 0.11 2.98
CA MET A 1 5.51 0.95 1.77
C MET A 1 5.14 0.10 0.57
N LEU A 2 4.13 0.48 -0.20
CA LEU A 2 3.66 -0.28 -1.35
C LEU A 2 4.70 -0.25 -2.48
N PHE A 3 5.13 -1.43 -2.92
CA PHE A 3 6.20 -1.60 -3.88
C PHE A 3 5.80 -2.59 -4.97
N SER A 4 5.57 -2.10 -6.19
CA SER A 4 5.15 -2.92 -7.33
C SER A 4 6.30 -3.28 -8.28
N GLY A 5 7.50 -2.72 -8.08
CA GLY A 5 8.59 -2.80 -9.05
C GLY A 5 8.42 -1.86 -10.25
N GLY A 6 7.37 -1.04 -10.28
CA GLY A 6 7.16 -0.02 -11.30
C GLY A 6 7.93 1.28 -11.00
N LYS A 7 8.11 2.13 -12.01
CA LYS A 7 8.90 3.38 -11.96
C LYS A 7 8.62 4.24 -10.70
N ASP A 8 7.36 4.47 -10.36
CA ASP A 8 6.99 5.38 -9.26
C ASP A 8 7.32 4.77 -7.91
N SER A 9 7.09 3.47 -7.77
CA SER A 9 7.41 2.74 -6.55
C SER A 9 8.93 2.64 -6.31
N ILE A 10 9.72 2.56 -7.38
CA ILE A 10 11.19 2.60 -7.31
C ILE A 10 11.65 3.98 -6.83
N VAL A 11 11.11 5.05 -7.41
CA VAL A 11 11.45 6.43 -7.02
C VAL A 11 11.12 6.67 -5.55
N ILE A 12 9.93 6.30 -5.10
CA ILE A 12 9.53 6.48 -3.70
C ILE A 12 10.38 5.64 -2.74
N THR A 13 10.70 4.40 -3.10
CA THR A 13 11.60 3.55 -2.32
C THR A 13 12.98 4.17 -2.18
N TYR A 14 13.51 4.74 -3.27
CA TYR A 14 14.80 5.43 -3.26
C TYR A 14 14.77 6.72 -2.42
N LEU A 15 13.67 7.47 -2.48
CA LEU A 15 13.48 8.65 -1.64
C LEU A 15 13.40 8.29 -0.15
N ALA A 16 12.72 7.19 0.19
CA ALA A 16 12.70 6.67 1.55
C ALA A 16 14.11 6.26 2.02
N TYR A 17 14.87 5.55 1.20
CA TYR A 17 16.28 5.24 1.49
C TYR A 17 17.10 6.50 1.79
N LYS A 18 16.94 7.56 0.98
CA LYS A 18 17.63 8.84 1.21
C LYS A 18 17.19 9.55 2.49
N ALA A 19 15.91 9.49 2.82
CA ALA A 19 15.36 10.14 4.02
C ALA A 19 15.90 9.53 5.33
N PHE A 20 16.23 8.24 5.33
CA PHE A 20 16.72 7.52 6.52
C PHE A 20 18.23 7.28 6.52
N TYR A 21 18.94 7.57 5.44
CA TYR A 21 20.39 7.37 5.36
C TYR A 21 21.13 8.12 6.50
N PRO A 22 22.11 7.50 7.19
CA PRO A 22 22.72 6.19 6.92
C PRO A 22 22.02 5.00 7.58
N ALA A 23 20.91 5.21 8.29
CA ALA A 23 20.12 4.13 8.86
C ALA A 23 19.32 3.38 7.77
N LYS A 24 18.87 2.17 8.11
CA LYS A 24 17.98 1.38 7.25
C LYS A 24 16.58 2.00 7.22
N ILE A 25 15.83 1.69 6.17
CA ILE A 25 14.41 2.04 6.08
C ILE A 25 13.69 1.34 7.26
N PRO A 26 12.98 2.09 8.13
CA PRO A 26 12.43 1.55 9.38
C PRO A 26 11.09 0.83 9.20
N PHE A 27 10.64 0.64 7.96
CA PHE A 27 9.38 -0.02 7.63
C PHE A 27 9.57 -0.94 6.42
N PRO A 28 8.77 -2.02 6.31
CA PRO A 28 8.91 -2.96 5.21
C PRO A 28 8.36 -2.40 3.90
N LEU A 29 8.88 -2.93 2.80
CA LEU A 29 8.26 -2.87 1.48
C LEU A 29 7.18 -3.95 1.40
N LEU A 30 6.05 -3.65 0.76
CA LEU A 30 4.93 -4.56 0.58
C LEU A 30 4.60 -4.68 -0.90
N HIS A 31 4.71 -5.89 -1.44
CA HIS A 31 4.35 -6.23 -2.81
C HIS A 31 3.13 -7.14 -2.83
N ILE A 32 2.19 -6.90 -3.76
CA ILE A 32 1.06 -7.80 -4.00
C ILE A 32 1.32 -8.56 -5.30
N ASP A 33 1.63 -9.84 -5.17
CA ASP A 33 1.93 -10.70 -6.30
C ASP A 33 0.64 -11.26 -6.90
N THR A 34 0.42 -10.96 -8.18
CA THR A 34 -0.73 -11.49 -8.92
C THR A 34 -0.50 -12.88 -9.50
N GLY A 35 0.76 -13.32 -9.54
CA GLY A 35 1.21 -14.47 -10.32
C GLY A 35 1.41 -14.17 -11.81
N HIS A 36 1.07 -12.97 -12.29
CA HIS A 36 1.20 -12.55 -13.70
C HIS A 36 2.26 -11.44 -13.90
N ASN A 37 3.16 -11.27 -12.93
CA ASN A 37 4.24 -10.31 -13.01
C ASN A 37 5.37 -10.83 -13.92
N PHE A 38 6.03 -9.93 -14.66
CA PHE A 38 7.22 -10.29 -15.43
C PHE A 38 8.35 -10.75 -14.50
N GLU A 39 9.06 -11.80 -14.90
CA GLU A 39 10.13 -12.38 -14.10
C GLU A 39 11.22 -11.35 -13.79
N GLU A 40 11.58 -10.53 -14.78
CA GLU A 40 12.56 -9.45 -14.65
C GLU A 40 12.14 -8.40 -13.62
N THR A 41 10.84 -8.14 -13.49
CA THR A 41 10.30 -7.20 -12.48
C THR A 41 10.45 -7.78 -11.08
N ILE A 42 10.20 -9.08 -10.91
CA ILE A 42 10.34 -9.79 -9.64
C ILE A 42 11.81 -9.87 -9.21
N GLN A 43 12.69 -10.23 -10.15
CA GLN A 43 14.13 -10.28 -9.91
C GLN A 43 14.66 -8.90 -9.49
N TYR A 44 14.32 -7.85 -10.24
CA TYR A 44 14.74 -6.48 -9.92
C TYR A 44 14.20 -6.01 -8.55
N ARG A 45 12.95 -6.34 -8.23
CA ARG A 45 12.32 -6.03 -6.93
C ARG A 45 13.14 -6.62 -5.78
N ASP A 46 13.49 -7.90 -5.88
CA ASP A 46 14.22 -8.62 -4.83
C ASP A 46 15.65 -8.11 -4.69
N GLU A 47 16.32 -7.85 -5.81
CA GLU A 47 17.65 -7.25 -5.84
C GLU A 47 17.67 -5.85 -5.21
N LEU A 48 16.69 -5.01 -5.53
CA LEU A 48 16.60 -3.66 -4.98
C LEU A 48 16.34 -3.68 -3.48
N ALA A 49 15.40 -4.51 -3.00
CA ALA A 49 15.12 -4.64 -1.57
C ALA A 49 16.37 -5.10 -0.81
N LYS A 50 17.08 -6.11 -1.33
CA LYS A 50 18.33 -6.62 -0.76
C LYS A 50 19.42 -5.55 -0.75
N LYS A 51 19.60 -4.83 -1.86
CA LYS A 51 20.60 -3.77 -2.00
C LYS A 51 20.38 -2.64 -1.00
N LEU A 52 19.13 -2.28 -0.74
CA LEU A 52 18.76 -1.23 0.21
C LEU A 52 18.68 -1.73 1.67
N GLY A 53 18.84 -3.03 1.90
CA GLY A 53 18.69 -3.65 3.20
C GLY A 53 17.28 -3.50 3.78
N ALA A 54 16.28 -3.36 2.91
CA ALA A 54 14.88 -3.21 3.28
C ALA A 54 14.23 -4.60 3.41
N GLU A 55 13.36 -4.75 4.40
CA GLU A 55 12.48 -5.92 4.51
C GLU A 55 11.44 -5.87 3.39
N LEU A 56 11.15 -7.02 2.76
CA LEU A 56 10.15 -7.16 1.70
C LEU A 56 9.13 -8.21 2.11
N ILE A 57 7.87 -7.79 2.19
CA ILE A 57 6.70 -8.64 2.42
C ILE A 57 5.97 -8.81 1.10
N VAL A 58 5.55 -10.04 0.81
CA VAL A 58 4.83 -10.39 -0.42
C VAL A 58 3.49 -11.01 -0.04
N GLY A 59 2.39 -10.35 -0.42
CA GLY A 59 1.04 -10.91 -0.34
C GLY A 59 0.66 -11.56 -1.68
N SER A 60 0.22 -12.81 -1.68
CA SER A 60 -0.11 -13.56 -2.89
C SER A 60 -1.61 -13.54 -3.19
N VAL A 61 -1.98 -13.07 -4.39
CA VAL A 61 -3.36 -13.16 -4.88
C VAL A 61 -3.75 -14.63 -5.07
N GLN A 62 -2.80 -15.47 -5.52
CA GLN A 62 -3.07 -16.89 -5.71
C GLN A 62 -3.41 -17.56 -4.37
N GLU A 63 -2.67 -17.26 -3.31
CA GLU A 63 -2.97 -17.79 -1.98
C GLU A 63 -4.34 -17.33 -1.47
N SER A 64 -4.73 -16.09 -1.79
CA SER A 64 -6.07 -15.58 -1.45
C SER A 64 -7.18 -16.31 -2.22
N ILE A 65 -6.91 -16.74 -3.46
CA ILE A 65 -7.82 -17.60 -4.24
C ILE A 65 -7.91 -18.99 -3.61
N ASP A 66 -6.77 -19.59 -3.27
CA ASP A 66 -6.68 -20.93 -2.72
C ASP A 66 -7.38 -21.03 -1.35
N LYS A 67 -7.32 -19.95 -0.55
CA LYS A 67 -8.06 -19.80 0.72
C LYS A 67 -9.55 -19.48 0.53
N GLY A 68 -10.03 -19.31 -0.70
CA GLY A 68 -11.43 -18.98 -1.01
C GLY A 68 -11.84 -17.55 -0.63
N ARG A 69 -10.88 -16.65 -0.37
CA ARG A 69 -11.14 -15.24 -0.01
C ARG A 69 -11.58 -14.41 -1.22
N VAL A 70 -11.04 -14.75 -2.38
CA VAL A 70 -11.37 -14.14 -3.66
C VAL A 70 -11.68 -15.23 -4.68
N LYS A 71 -12.65 -14.97 -5.55
CA LYS A 71 -12.99 -15.87 -6.64
C LYS A 71 -12.38 -15.33 -7.93
N GLU A 72 -11.62 -16.16 -8.63
CA GLU A 72 -11.09 -15.80 -9.93
C GLU A 72 -12.25 -15.57 -10.93
N GLU A 73 -12.21 -14.44 -11.63
CA GLU A 73 -13.17 -14.18 -12.71
C GLU A 73 -12.84 -15.13 -13.88
N THR A 74 -13.85 -15.81 -14.43
CA THR A 74 -13.70 -16.69 -15.59
C THR A 74 -14.20 -15.99 -16.85
N GLY A 75 -13.34 -15.82 -17.87
CA GLY A 75 -13.72 -15.24 -19.16
C GLY A 75 -12.55 -14.62 -19.93
N TYR A 76 -12.80 -14.21 -21.19
CA TYR A 76 -11.78 -13.64 -22.08
C TYR A 76 -11.16 -12.33 -21.54
N TYR A 77 -11.89 -11.60 -20.69
CA TYR A 77 -11.45 -10.35 -20.05
C TYR A 77 -11.16 -10.51 -18.55
N ALA A 78 -10.97 -11.74 -18.07
CA ALA A 78 -10.67 -11.99 -16.66
C ALA A 78 -9.39 -11.25 -16.23
N SER A 79 -9.50 -10.40 -15.21
CA SER A 79 -8.37 -9.63 -14.68
C SER A 79 -8.25 -9.81 -13.18
N ARG A 80 -7.03 -10.17 -12.73
CA ARG A 80 -6.69 -10.25 -11.31
C ARG A 80 -6.51 -8.87 -10.65
N ASN A 81 -6.58 -7.77 -11.40
CA ASN A 81 -6.40 -6.42 -10.85
C ASN A 81 -7.44 -6.06 -9.78
N LYS A 82 -8.70 -6.50 -9.95
CA LYS A 82 -9.72 -6.30 -8.91
C LYS A 82 -9.38 -7.08 -7.63
N LEU A 83 -8.82 -8.28 -7.78
CA LEU A 83 -8.48 -9.18 -6.68
C LEU A 83 -7.28 -8.68 -5.85
N GLN A 84 -6.42 -7.83 -6.43
CA GLN A 84 -5.33 -7.18 -5.70
C GLN A 84 -5.84 -6.35 -4.53
N THR A 85 -7.03 -5.74 -4.63
CA THR A 85 -7.54 -4.88 -3.57
C THR A 85 -7.85 -5.68 -2.31
N THR A 86 -8.53 -6.82 -2.46
CA THR A 86 -8.83 -7.71 -1.33
C THR A 86 -7.55 -8.27 -0.73
N THR A 87 -6.64 -8.76 -1.57
CA THR A 87 -5.35 -9.31 -1.11
C THR A 87 -4.54 -8.25 -0.37
N LEU A 88 -4.53 -7.00 -0.86
CA LEU A 88 -3.87 -5.89 -0.20
C LEU A 88 -4.48 -5.62 1.17
N LEU A 89 -5.81 -5.49 1.27
CA LEU A 89 -6.48 -5.22 2.54
C LEU A 89 -6.26 -6.35 3.56
N ASP A 90 -6.36 -7.60 3.12
CA ASP A 90 -6.09 -8.78 3.95
C ASP A 90 -4.64 -8.77 4.46
N THR A 91 -3.66 -8.45 3.59
CA THR A 91 -2.25 -8.37 3.98
C THR A 91 -2.00 -7.21 4.95
N LEU A 92 -2.66 -6.06 4.74
CA LEU A 92 -2.55 -4.92 5.68
C LEU A 92 -3.10 -5.28 7.06
N GLU A 93 -4.18 -6.07 7.12
CA GLU A 93 -4.78 -6.54 8.37
C GLU A 93 -3.91 -7.61 9.06
N GLU A 94 -3.41 -8.59 8.31
CA GLU A 94 -2.56 -9.68 8.82
C GLU A 94 -1.31 -9.15 9.51
N TYR A 95 -0.61 -8.21 8.86
CA TYR A 95 0.60 -7.58 9.38
C TYR A 95 0.32 -6.37 10.29
N LYS A 96 -0.96 -6.07 10.54
CA LYS A 96 -1.42 -4.96 11.39
C LYS A 96 -0.78 -3.62 11.02
N PHE A 97 -0.71 -3.34 9.73
CA PHE A 97 -0.21 -2.06 9.26
C PHE A 97 -1.22 -0.95 9.55
N ASP A 98 -0.80 0.04 10.32
CA ASP A 98 -1.59 1.25 10.55
C ASP A 98 -1.53 2.18 9.34
N ALA A 99 -0.51 2.04 8.47
CA ALA A 99 -0.29 2.93 7.35
C ALA A 99 0.31 2.27 6.11
N ALA A 100 -0.06 2.78 4.93
CA ALA A 100 0.57 2.42 3.67
C ALA A 100 0.89 3.66 2.83
N ILE A 101 2.13 3.70 2.32
CA ILE A 101 2.65 4.70 1.39
C ILE A 101 2.62 4.13 -0.02
N GLY A 102 1.93 4.81 -0.94
CA GLY A 102 1.86 4.41 -2.36
C GLY A 102 2.32 5.51 -3.32
N GLY A 103 2.63 5.11 -4.55
CA GLY A 103 3.12 6.00 -5.62
C GLY A 103 2.10 6.49 -6.62
N ALA A 104 0.85 6.64 -6.20
CA ALA A 104 -0.20 7.18 -7.06
C ALA A 104 0.08 8.65 -7.42
N ARG A 105 -0.02 9.01 -8.70
CA ARG A 105 0.13 10.41 -9.15
C ARG A 105 -1.19 10.96 -9.69
N ARG A 106 -1.44 12.25 -9.45
CA ARG A 106 -2.71 12.92 -9.80
C ARG A 106 -2.92 13.05 -11.31
N ASP A 107 -1.84 13.11 -12.07
CA ASP A 107 -1.84 13.26 -13.53
C ASP A 107 -2.16 11.94 -14.26
N GLU A 108 -2.21 10.81 -13.56
CA GLU A 108 -2.39 9.49 -14.17
C GLU A 108 -3.84 9.16 -14.52
N GLU A 109 -4.83 9.76 -13.86
CA GLU A 109 -6.24 9.47 -14.10
C GLU A 109 -7.12 10.66 -13.73
N LYS A 110 -8.15 10.97 -14.52
CA LYS A 110 -9.02 12.15 -14.29
C LYS A 110 -9.71 12.10 -12.91
N ALA A 111 -10.01 10.89 -12.42
CA ALA A 111 -10.58 10.67 -11.10
C ALA A 111 -9.62 11.06 -9.95
N ARG A 112 -8.31 11.08 -10.20
CA ARG A 112 -7.28 11.39 -9.21
C ARG A 112 -6.97 12.87 -9.06
N ALA A 113 -7.56 13.74 -9.88
CA ALA A 113 -7.34 15.18 -9.81
C ALA A 113 -7.70 15.79 -8.44
N LYS A 114 -8.60 15.16 -7.68
CA LYS A 114 -9.02 15.60 -6.33
C LYS A 114 -8.37 14.81 -5.19
N GLU A 115 -7.50 13.83 -5.46
CA GLU A 115 -6.87 13.03 -4.41
C GLU A 115 -6.02 13.90 -3.47
N ARG A 116 -6.03 13.55 -2.19
CA ARG A 116 -5.32 14.26 -1.11
C ARG A 116 -4.09 13.45 -0.69
N PHE A 117 -3.11 14.12 -0.07
CA PHE A 117 -1.89 13.49 0.45
C PHE A 117 -2.18 12.45 1.54
N PHE A 118 -3.24 12.68 2.32
CA PHE A 118 -3.68 11.74 3.33
C PHE A 118 -5.07 11.23 2.97
N SER A 119 -5.23 9.91 2.97
CA SER A 119 -6.49 9.23 2.74
C SER A 119 -6.81 8.40 3.97
N HIS A 120 -7.49 9.01 4.94
CA HIS A 120 -7.93 8.31 6.15
C HIS A 120 -8.93 7.23 5.76
N ARG A 121 -8.71 6.02 6.29
CA ARG A 121 -9.60 4.88 6.10
C ARG A 121 -10.17 4.50 7.45
N ASP A 122 -11.44 4.08 7.45
CA ASP A 122 -12.02 3.52 8.65
C ASP A 122 -11.58 2.06 8.88
N GLU A 123 -12.05 1.46 9.96
CA GLU A 123 -11.79 0.06 10.33
C GLU A 123 -12.34 -0.95 9.30
N PHE A 124 -12.99 -0.53 8.21
CA PHE A 124 -13.42 -1.43 7.13
C PHE A 124 -12.75 -1.10 5.79
N GLY A 125 -11.73 -0.22 5.80
CA GLY A 125 -11.02 0.20 4.59
C GLY A 125 -11.82 1.16 3.69
N GLN A 126 -13.00 1.60 4.13
CA GLN A 126 -13.85 2.49 3.35
C GLN A 126 -13.36 3.94 3.46
N TRP A 127 -13.66 4.72 2.42
CA TRP A 127 -13.34 6.14 2.37
C TRP A 127 -14.52 6.94 2.91
N ASN A 128 -14.31 7.74 3.96
CA ASN A 128 -15.34 8.59 4.55
C ASN A 128 -15.01 10.09 4.35
N PRO A 129 -15.86 10.87 3.67
CA PRO A 129 -15.61 12.28 3.38
C PRO A 129 -15.65 13.21 4.60
N ASN A 130 -16.21 12.78 5.74
CA ASN A 130 -16.55 13.66 6.86
C ASN A 130 -15.44 13.87 7.91
N TYR A 131 -14.30 13.18 7.82
CA TYR A 131 -13.20 13.33 8.81
C TYR A 131 -12.39 14.63 8.66
N LEU A 132 -12.81 15.54 7.77
CA LEU A 132 -12.06 16.73 7.38
C LEU A 132 -12.03 17.88 8.40
N HIS A 133 -12.83 17.86 9.47
CA HIS A 133 -13.01 19.03 10.35
C HIS A 133 -12.18 19.05 11.65
N ARG A 134 -11.25 18.09 11.87
CA ARG A 134 -10.44 18.05 13.11
C ARG A 134 -8.93 18.15 12.87
N THR A 135 -8.50 19.22 12.21
CA THR A 135 -7.05 19.59 12.15
C THR A 135 -6.69 20.83 12.96
N HIS A 136 -7.61 21.35 13.78
CA HIS A 136 -7.29 22.45 14.71
C HIS A 136 -7.62 22.05 16.15
N GLY A 137 -6.58 21.83 16.95
CA GLY A 137 -6.66 21.77 18.40
C GLY A 137 -6.31 20.40 18.99
N ILE A 138 -5.08 20.26 19.46
CA ILE A 138 -4.74 19.32 20.54
C ILE A 138 -5.55 19.79 21.76
N LYS A 139 -6.60 19.04 22.12
CA LYS A 139 -7.13 19.02 23.48
C LYS A 139 -7.25 17.56 23.90
N SER A 140 -6.47 17.21 24.91
CA SER A 140 -6.60 16.01 25.70
C SER A 140 -8.03 15.86 26.19
N ASN A 141 -8.70 14.77 25.81
CA ASN A 141 -9.69 14.21 26.70
C ASN A 141 -9.82 12.70 26.51
N ASN A 142 -9.82 12.04 27.65
CA ASN A 142 -9.69 10.62 27.86
C ASN A 142 -11.02 9.91 27.54
N ARG A 143 -11.16 9.24 26.37
CA ARG A 143 -12.24 8.28 26.09
C ARG A 143 -11.80 7.19 25.09
N SER A 144 -11.77 5.96 25.60
CA SER A 144 -11.91 4.65 24.92
C SER A 144 -11.30 4.48 23.50
N GLY A 145 -10.15 3.81 23.43
CA GLY A 145 -10.00 2.53 22.71
C GLY A 145 -10.31 2.41 21.21
N TYR A 146 -10.21 3.46 20.40
CA TYR A 146 -10.32 3.33 18.94
C TYR A 146 -8.93 3.25 18.27
N HIS A 147 -8.61 2.11 17.65
CA HIS A 147 -7.42 1.94 16.81
C HIS A 147 -7.68 2.61 15.44
N ARG A 148 -6.98 3.70 15.15
CA ARG A 148 -7.08 4.42 13.87
C ARG A 148 -6.08 3.84 12.88
N ARG A 149 -6.53 3.57 11.65
CA ARG A 149 -5.69 3.17 10.52
C ARG A 149 -5.49 4.35 9.57
N ASP A 150 -4.30 4.94 9.59
CA ASP A 150 -3.93 6.09 8.78
C ASP A 150 -3.13 5.67 7.54
N CYS A 151 -3.78 5.55 6.38
CA CYS A 151 -3.08 5.27 5.12
C CYS A 151 -2.35 6.56 4.62
N PHE A 152 -1.04 6.64 4.87
CA PHE A 152 -0.20 7.80 4.53
C PHE A 152 0.34 7.76 3.09
N TYR A 153 -0.17 8.56 2.15
CA TYR A 153 0.47 8.76 0.83
C TYR A 153 1.45 9.95 0.88
N THR A 154 2.74 9.71 1.15
CA THR A 154 3.72 10.80 1.19
C THR A 154 4.14 11.25 -0.23
N ARG A 155 3.94 12.54 -0.52
CA ARG A 155 4.45 13.27 -1.69
C ARG A 155 5.95 13.55 -1.54
N TYR A 156 6.68 13.53 -2.65
CA TYR A 156 7.77 14.48 -2.89
C TYR A 156 7.35 15.38 -4.05
#